data_AF-A0A0G1NDU2-F1
#
_entry.id   AF-A0A0G1NDU2-F1
#
_cell.length_a   1.000
_cell.length_b   1.000
_cell.length_c   1.000
_cell.angle_alpha   90.00
_cell.angle_beta   90.00
_cell.angle_gamma   90.00
#
_symmetry.space_group_name_H-M   'P 1'
#
loop_
_entity.id
_entity.type
_entity.pdbx_description
1 polymer ?
#
loop_
_entity_poly.entity_id
_entity_poly.type
_entity_poly.pdbx_seq_one_letter_code
_entity_poly.pdbx_strand_id
1 'polypeptide(L)'
;MAIVVKAKKGESTSDLIRKFKKASVASGLVQKTKDNRYYRKPSKIRAEKTATFSRLKRRARSLKKMKNIPPQVLVRINQKLGKA
;
A
#
# COMPACT_ATOMS: atom_id res chain seq x y z
N MET A 1 3.39 18.96 1.36
CA MET A 1 2.09 18.80 0.68
C MET A 1 1.00 18.69 1.72
N ALA A 2 -0.01 19.54 1.64
CA ALA A 2 -1.18 19.46 2.52
C ALA A 2 -2.26 18.58 1.86
N ILE A 3 -2.89 17.71 2.63
CA ILE A 3 -4.09 16.98 2.20
C ILE A 3 -5.28 17.86 2.55
N VAL A 4 -5.91 18.47 1.55
CA VAL A 4 -7.10 19.31 1.74
C VAL A 4 -8.32 18.52 1.29
N VAL A 5 -9.24 18.26 2.23
CA VAL A 5 -10.54 17.62 1.94
C VAL A 5 -11.63 18.64 2.21
N LYS A 6 -12.31 19.07 1.15
CA LYS A 6 -13.43 20.02 1.24
C LYS A 6 -14.72 19.28 1.57
N ALA A 7 -15.51 19.86 2.49
CA ALA A 7 -16.86 19.39 2.80
C ALA A 7 -17.81 19.66 1.64
N LYS A 8 -18.71 18.73 1.36
CA LYS A 8 -19.89 19.00 0.53
C LYS A 8 -21.10 19.33 1.40
N LYS A 9 -22.05 20.10 0.86
CA LYS A 9 -23.31 20.42 1.54
C LYS A 9 -24.08 19.14 1.84
N GLY A 10 -24.47 18.94 3.10
CA GLY A 10 -25.19 17.74 3.56
C GLY A 10 -24.31 16.52 3.90
N GLU A 11 -22.98 16.67 3.84
CA GLU A 11 -22.07 15.58 4.19
C GLU A 11 -21.85 15.49 5.72
N SER A 12 -21.91 14.27 6.26
CA SER A 12 -21.61 14.03 7.68
C SER A 12 -20.11 14.19 7.96
N THR A 13 -19.78 14.65 9.16
CA THR A 13 -18.39 14.71 9.66
C THR A 13 -17.69 13.35 9.56
N SER A 14 -18.42 12.24 9.80
CA SER A 14 -17.86 10.89 9.73
C SER A 14 -17.39 10.51 8.32
N ASP A 15 -18.14 10.90 7.29
CA ASP A 15 -17.79 10.66 5.89
C ASP A 15 -16.56 11.46 5.48
N LEU A 16 -16.46 12.69 5.98
CA LEU A 16 -15.32 13.57 5.78
C LEU A 16 -14.03 12.98 6.36
N ILE A 17 -14.09 12.47 7.59
CA ILE A 17 -12.99 11.75 8.25
C ILE A 17 -12.60 10.53 7.41
N ARG A 18 -13.58 9.77 6.90
CA ARG A 18 -13.33 8.58 6.07
C ARG A 18 -12.63 8.93 4.77
N LYS A 19 -13.05 10.02 4.10
CA LYS A 19 -12.39 10.55 2.89
C LYS A 19 -10.96 10.98 3.18
N PHE A 20 -10.75 11.73 4.27
CA PHE A 20 -9.41 12.15 4.69
C PHE A 20 -8.50 10.97 5.00
N LYS A 21 -9.01 9.93 5.68
CA LYS A 21 -8.26 8.70 5.94
C LYS A 21 -7.84 8.01 4.63
N LYS A 22 -8.75 7.91 3.66
CA LYS A 22 -8.44 7.35 2.32
C LYS A 22 -7.36 8.16 1.61
N ALA A 23 -7.47 9.49 1.58
CA ALA A 23 -6.48 10.37 0.96
C ALA A 23 -5.10 10.27 1.65
N SER A 24 -5.09 10.18 2.98
CA SER A 24 -3.87 10.00 3.79
C SER A 24 -3.15 8.69 3.45
N VAL A 25 -3.89 7.59 3.31
CA VAL A 25 -3.33 6.30 2.91
C VAL A 25 -2.80 6.36 1.47
N ALA A 26 -3.56 6.96 0.54
CA ALA A 26 -3.16 7.07 -0.86
C ALA A 26 -1.87 7.89 -1.05
N SER A 27 -1.69 8.97 -0.27
CA SER A 27 -0.47 9.78 -0.30
C SER A 27 0.78 9.05 0.21
N GLY A 28 0.59 7.98 0.98
CA GLY A 28 1.65 7.25 1.66
C GLY A 28 2.39 8.07 2.73
N LEU A 29 1.83 9.21 3.17
CA LEU A 29 2.50 10.18 4.03
C LEU A 29 3.04 9.55 5.31
N VAL A 30 2.22 8.75 6.00
CA VAL A 30 2.62 8.08 7.25
C VAL A 30 3.83 7.17 7.04
N GLN A 31 3.86 6.41 5.94
CA GLN A 31 4.98 5.49 5.67
C GLN A 31 6.24 6.26 5.30
N LYS A 32 6.13 7.28 4.45
CA LYS A 32 7.26 8.15 4.08
C LYS A 32 7.87 8.83 5.30
N THR A 33 7.06 9.35 6.21
CA THR A 33 7.54 9.98 7.45
C THR A 33 8.26 8.96 8.35
N LYS A 34 7.77 7.72 8.43
CA LYS A 34 8.46 6.65 9.16
C LYS A 34 9.79 6.26 8.51
N ASP A 35 9.80 6.11 7.19
CA ASP A 35 10.99 5.71 6.44
C ASP A 35 12.09 6.78 6.50
N ASN A 36 11.69 8.06 6.54
CA ASN A 36 12.59 9.21 6.62
C ASN A 36 12.99 9.60 8.05
N ARG A 37 12.45 8.93 9.08
CA ARG A 37 12.75 9.26 10.49
C ARG A 37 14.24 9.14 10.82
N TYR A 38 14.91 8.18 10.21
CA TYR A 38 16.33 7.93 10.41
C TYR A 38 17.03 7.75 9.06
N TYR A 39 18.31 8.11 9.00
CA TYR A 39 19.12 7.82 7.82
C TYR A 39 19.22 6.32 7.58
N ARG A 40 19.02 5.92 6.33
CA ARG A 40 19.15 4.53 5.87
C ARG A 40 20.03 4.50 4.65
N LYS A 41 21.10 3.69 4.71
CA LYS A 41 22.03 3.52 3.58
C LYS A 41 21.25 3.07 2.32
N PRO A 42 21.51 3.67 1.14
CA PRO A 42 20.82 3.29 -0.10
C PRO A 42 20.91 1.81 -0.45
N SER A 43 22.00 1.13 -0.07
CA SER A 43 22.15 -0.33 -0.27
C SER A 43 21.14 -1.13 0.57
N LYS A 44 20.87 -0.74 1.82
CA LYS A 44 19.87 -1.40 2.67
C LYS A 44 18.45 -1.22 2.10
N ILE A 45 18.14 -0.02 1.62
CA ILE A 45 16.84 0.26 0.96
C ILE A 45 16.65 -0.63 -0.28
N ARG A 46 17.67 -0.75 -1.13
CA ARG A 46 17.63 -1.63 -2.31
C ARG A 46 17.47 -3.11 -1.92
N ALA A 47 18.22 -3.58 -0.93
CA ALA A 47 18.13 -4.96 -0.45
C ALA A 47 16.72 -5.30 0.06
N GLU A 48 16.10 -4.41 0.84
CA GLU A 48 14.73 -4.61 1.33
C GLU A 48 13.68 -4.59 0.22
N LYS A 49 13.83 -3.71 -0.78
CA LYS A 49 12.96 -3.70 -1.96
C LYS A 49 13.04 -5.04 -2.71
N THR A 50 14.25 -5.55 -2.95
CA THR A 50 14.45 -6.84 -3.61
C THR A 50 13.89 -8.01 -2.79
N ALA A 51 14.11 -8.01 -1.47
CA ALA A 51 13.61 -9.05 -0.57
C ALA A 51 12.08 -9.07 -0.52
N THR A 52 11.44 -7.89 -0.41
CA THR A 52 9.98 -7.77 -0.40
C THR A 52 9.36 -8.23 -1.73
N PHE A 53 9.94 -7.82 -2.86
CA PHE A 53 9.48 -8.25 -4.19
C PHE A 53 9.63 -9.76 -4.39
N SER A 54 10.79 -10.32 -4.02
CA SER A 54 11.06 -11.75 -4.10
C SER A 54 10.07 -12.57 -3.26
N ARG A 55 9.80 -12.12 -2.03
CA ARG A 55 8.80 -12.73 -1.13
C ARG A 55 7.41 -12.72 -1.75
N LEU A 56 6.97 -11.59 -2.32
CA LEU A 56 5.67 -11.48 -2.99
C LEU A 56 5.59 -12.39 -4.21
N LYS A 57 6.64 -12.47 -5.04
CA LYS A 57 6.71 -13.36 -6.20
C LYS A 57 6.64 -14.84 -5.80
N ARG A 58 7.29 -15.23 -4.71
CA ARG A 58 7.20 -16.60 -4.17
C ARG A 58 5.78 -16.89 -3.66
N ARG A 59 5.19 -15.96 -2.90
CA ARG A 59 3.81 -16.07 -2.41
C ARG A 59 2.80 -16.19 -3.54
N ALA A 60 2.90 -15.37 -4.58
CA ALA A 60 2.01 -15.43 -5.75
C ALA A 60 2.05 -16.81 -6.42
N ARG A 61 3.25 -17.38 -6.59
CA ARG A 61 3.43 -18.71 -7.18
C ARG A 61 2.85 -19.83 -6.30
N SER A 62 3.06 -19.75 -4.99
CA SER A 62 2.50 -20.71 -4.03
C SER A 62 0.97 -20.66 -4.04
N LEU A 63 0.39 -19.46 -4.00
CA LEU A 63 -1.06 -19.27 -4.02
C LEU A 63 -1.69 -19.77 -5.32
N LYS A 64 -1.07 -19.56 -6.49
CA LYS A 64 -1.60 -20.13 -7.74
C LYS A 64 -1.76 -21.66 -7.72
N LYS A 65 -1.03 -22.37 -6.85
CA LYS A 65 -1.09 -23.83 -6.74
C LYS A 65 -2.15 -24.33 -5.76
N MET A 66 -2.74 -23.49 -4.92
CA MET A 66 -3.76 -23.95 -3.96
C MET A 66 -5.15 -23.86 -4.58
N LYS A 67 -5.98 -24.88 -4.33
CA LYS A 67 -7.30 -25.03 -4.98
C LYS A 67 -8.39 -24.10 -4.42
N ASN A 68 -8.26 -23.64 -3.16
CA ASN A 68 -9.32 -22.94 -2.42
C ASN A 68 -8.94 -21.51 -2.01
N ILE A 69 -8.39 -20.70 -2.93
CA ILE A 69 -8.02 -19.31 -2.63
C ILE A 69 -9.04 -18.34 -3.21
N PRO A 70 -9.48 -17.33 -2.43
CA PRO A 70 -10.29 -16.26 -2.96
C PRO A 70 -9.56 -15.51 -4.09
N PRO A 71 -10.16 -15.35 -5.28
CA PRO A 71 -9.52 -14.71 -6.43
C PRO A 71 -8.96 -13.31 -6.12
N GLN A 72 -9.62 -12.59 -5.22
CA GLN A 72 -9.21 -11.26 -4.76
C GLN A 72 -7.79 -11.23 -4.16
N VAL A 73 -7.33 -12.32 -3.53
CA VAL A 73 -6.00 -12.38 -2.92
C VAL A 73 -4.91 -12.38 -3.99
N LEU A 74 -5.11 -13.12 -5.08
CA LEU A 74 -4.19 -13.15 -6.22
C LEU A 74 -4.15 -11.79 -6.92
N VAL A 75 -5.31 -11.17 -7.14
CA VAL A 75 -5.41 -9.83 -7.73
C VAL A 75 -4.62 -8.82 -6.91
N ARG A 76 -4.81 -8.78 -5.58
CA ARG A 76 -4.08 -7.86 -4.69
C ARG A 76 -2.57 -8.07 -4.72
N ILE A 77 -2.11 -9.32 -4.81
CA ILE A 77 -0.68 -9.63 -4.86
C ILE A 77 -0.08 -9.27 -6.23
N ASN A 78 -0.80 -9.51 -7.31
CA ASN A 78 -0.38 -9.12 -8.66
C ASN A 78 -0.30 -7.60 -8.82
N GLN A 79 -1.29 -6.86 -8.28
CA GLN A 79 -1.27 -5.40 -8.19
C GLN A 79 -0.03 -4.89 -7.44
N LYS A 80 0.33 -5.52 -6.31
CA LYS A 80 1.56 -5.17 -5.57
C LYS A 80 2.85 -5.50 -6.33
N LEU A 81 2.81 -6.45 -7.27
CA LEU A 81 3.92 -6.80 -8.13
C LEU A 81 3.98 -5.94 -9.41
N GLY A 82 3.04 -5.01 -9.60
CA GLY A 82 2.94 -4.19 -10.82
C GLY A 82 2.52 -4.99 -12.05
N LYS A 83 1.94 -6.18 -11.87
CA LYS A 83 1.36 -6.96 -12.96
C LYS A 83 -0.09 -6.54 -13.11
N ALA A 84 -0.39 -5.81 -14.18
CA ALA A 84 -1.75 -5.51 -14.62
C ALA A 84 -2.47 -6.80 -15.01
#